data_AF-I2AWD2-F1
#
_entry.id   AF-I2AWD2-F1
#
_cell.length_a   1.000
_cell.length_b   1.000
_cell.length_c   1.000
_cell.angle_alpha   90.00
_cell.angle_beta   90.00
_cell.angle_gamma   90.00
#
_symmetry.space_group_name_H-M   'P 1'
#
loop_
_entity.id
_entity.type
_entity.pdbx_description
1 polymer ?
#
loop_
_entity_poly.entity_id
_entity_poly.type
_entity_poly.pdbx_seq_one_letter_code
_entity_poly.pdbx_strand_id
1 'polypeptide(L)'
;NVNSQPFMRWRDRFELVGEAIQKAEQETGEKKGHYLNVTAAPPEEMYKRAEFPKEVGSPILMHDFLTGGFTANTGLANWCRENGMLLHIHRAMHAVIDRHPKH
;
A
#
# COMPACT_ATOMS: atom_id res chain seq x y z
N ASN A 1 -7.74 -1.57 -6.78
CA ASN A 1 -7.48 -0.63 -7.91
C ASN A 1 -7.51 0.84 -7.47
N VAL A 2 -7.73 1.16 -6.19
CA VAL A 2 -7.57 2.52 -5.65
C VAL A 2 -6.08 2.84 -5.57
N ASN A 3 -5.61 3.75 -6.43
CA ASN A 3 -4.19 4.11 -6.54
C ASN A 3 -4.09 5.64 -6.44
N SER A 4 -4.16 6.34 -7.56
CA SER A 4 -4.36 7.80 -7.64
C SER A 4 -5.22 8.11 -8.85
N GLN A 5 -6.45 8.57 -8.62
CA GLN A 5 -7.46 8.78 -9.66
C GLN A 5 -7.95 10.24 -9.65
N PRO A 6 -8.58 10.74 -10.73
CA PRO A 6 -9.06 12.12 -10.79
C PRO A 6 -10.00 12.52 -9.64
N PHE A 7 -10.82 11.60 -9.16
CA PHE A 7 -11.76 11.83 -8.06
C PHE A 7 -11.13 11.71 -6.67
N MET A 8 -9.91 11.16 -6.56
CA MET A 8 -9.22 10.97 -5.29
C MET A 8 -7.72 10.77 -5.53
N ARG A 9 -6.92 11.81 -5.30
CA ARG A 9 -5.46 11.71 -5.36
C ARG A 9 -4.93 10.94 -4.16
N TRP A 10 -3.82 10.24 -4.36
CA TRP A 10 -3.26 9.37 -3.33
C TRP A 10 -2.85 10.13 -2.07
N ARG A 11 -2.32 11.35 -2.23
CA ARG A 11 -1.79 12.15 -1.11
C ARG A 11 -2.92 12.63 -0.20
N ASP A 12 -3.96 13.23 -0.77
CA ASP A 12 -5.16 13.63 -0.04
C ASP A 12 -5.78 12.45 0.72
N ARG A 13 -5.84 11.27 0.08
CA ARG A 13 -6.32 10.05 0.73
C ARG A 13 -5.43 9.67 1.91
N PHE A 14 -4.12 9.69 1.76
CA PHE A 14 -3.18 9.27 2.80
C PHE A 14 -3.24 10.21 4.02
N GLU A 15 -3.37 11.52 3.79
CA GLU A 15 -3.54 12.53 4.84
C GLU A 15 -4.82 12.26 5.66
N LEU A 16 -5.97 12.20 5.00
CA LEU A 16 -7.27 12.01 5.66
C LEU A 16 -7.37 10.65 6.38
N VAL A 17 -6.79 9.60 5.79
CA VAL A 17 -6.76 8.27 6.42
C VAL A 17 -5.81 8.27 7.63
N GLY A 18 -4.69 8.99 7.57
CA GLY A 18 -3.79 9.15 8.71
C GLY A 18 -4.50 9.79 9.92
N GLU A 19 -5.24 10.87 9.69
CA GLU A 19 -6.06 11.51 10.73
C GLU A 19 -7.12 10.56 11.29
N ALA A 20 -7.81 9.80 10.42
CA ALA A 20 -8.82 8.84 10.83
C ALA A 20 -8.24 7.69 11.68
N ILE A 21 -7.04 7.20 11.35
CA ILE A 21 -6.33 6.19 12.14
C ILE A 21 -6.04 6.74 13.53
N GLN A 22 -5.44 7.93 13.63
CA GLN A 22 -5.09 8.53 14.92
C GLN A 22 -6.33 8.76 15.80
N LYS A 23 -7.41 9.27 15.21
CA LYS A 23 -8.69 9.45 15.91
C LYS A 23 -9.22 8.11 16.43
N ALA A 24 -9.25 7.07 15.60
CA ALA A 24 -9.75 5.76 15.99
C ALA A 24 -8.86 5.09 17.07
N GLU A 25 -7.54 5.26 17.01
CA GLU A 25 -6.63 4.78 18.06
C GLU A 25 -6.92 5.49 19.39
N GLN A 26 -7.11 6.81 19.38
CA GLN A 26 -7.42 7.59 20.59
C GLN A 26 -8.77 7.21 21.20
N GLU A 27 -9.80 6.98 20.37
CA GLU A 27 -11.14 6.63 20.85
C GLU A 27 -11.21 5.21 21.42
N THR A 28 -10.42 4.27 20.88
CA THR A 28 -10.51 2.84 21.23
C THR A 28 -9.42 2.36 22.18
N GLY A 29 -8.27 3.05 22.25
CA GLY A 29 -7.09 2.58 22.97
C GLY A 29 -6.36 1.40 22.31
N GLU A 30 -6.83 0.94 21.15
CA GLU A 30 -6.24 -0.17 20.40
C GLU A 30 -5.43 0.35 19.22
N LYS A 31 -4.40 -0.40 18.81
CA LYS A 31 -3.64 -0.09 17.60
C LYS A 31 -4.50 -0.22 16.34
N LYS A 32 -4.40 0.75 15.45
CA LYS A 32 -5.14 0.81 14.17
C LYS A 32 -4.17 1.01 13.00
N GLY A 33 -4.66 0.70 11.81
CA GLY A 33 -3.91 0.90 10.58
C GLY A 33 -4.83 0.76 9.37
N HIS A 34 -4.40 1.32 8.24
CA HIS A 34 -5.08 1.17 6.96
C HIS A 34 -4.03 0.84 5.91
N TYR A 35 -4.31 -0.13 5.05
CA TYR A 35 -3.37 -0.55 4.02
C TYR A 35 -3.32 0.54 2.93
N LEU A 36 -2.37 1.47 3.05
CA LEU A 36 -2.21 2.56 2.11
C LEU A 36 -1.59 2.01 0.82
N ASN A 37 -2.39 1.96 -0.25
CA ASN A 37 -1.96 1.36 -1.52
C ASN A 37 -0.92 2.22 -2.22
N VAL A 38 0.30 1.70 -2.33
CA VAL A 38 1.43 2.36 -3.00
C VAL A 38 1.64 1.88 -4.44
N THR A 39 0.84 0.93 -4.93
CA THR A 39 0.94 0.46 -6.32
C THR A 39 0.90 1.61 -7.32
N ALA A 40 1.96 1.73 -8.12
CA ALA A 40 2.13 2.77 -9.10
C ALA A 40 3.05 2.30 -10.23
N ALA A 41 2.94 2.98 -11.37
CA ALA A 41 3.94 2.99 -12.41
C ALA A 41 4.38 4.46 -12.62
N PRO A 42 5.67 4.75 -12.75
CA PRO A 42 6.81 3.83 -12.63
C PRO A 42 7.20 3.55 -11.15
N PRO A 43 8.18 2.66 -10.85
CA PRO A 43 8.58 2.33 -9.47
C PRO A 43 8.99 3.55 -8.61
N GLU A 44 9.52 4.62 -9.22
CA GLU A 44 9.85 5.85 -8.52
C GLU A 44 8.62 6.51 -7.89
N GLU A 45 7.46 6.43 -8.55
CA GLU A 45 6.19 6.89 -7.99
C GLU A 45 5.71 5.98 -6.85
N MET A 46 5.99 4.68 -6.92
CA MET A 46 5.70 3.74 -5.83
C MET A 46 6.52 4.08 -4.58
N TYR A 47 7.82 4.35 -4.72
CA TYR A 47 8.66 4.76 -3.60
C TYR A 47 8.26 6.12 -3.03
N LYS A 48 7.94 7.11 -3.87
CA LYS A 48 7.38 8.41 -3.41
C LYS A 48 6.13 8.22 -2.56
N ARG A 49 5.26 7.28 -2.93
CA ARG A 49 4.07 6.93 -2.16
C ARG A 49 4.39 6.15 -0.88
N ALA A 50 5.50 5.41 -0.82
CA ALA A 50 5.89 4.67 0.38
C ALA A 50 6.48 5.57 1.47
N GLU A 51 7.20 6.63 1.09
CA GLU A 51 7.78 7.59 2.04
C GLU A 51 6.71 8.34 2.85
N PHE A 52 5.63 8.78 2.21
CA PHE A 52 4.64 9.62 2.89
C PHE A 52 3.90 8.93 4.06
N PRO A 53 3.38 7.68 3.92
CA PRO A 53 2.86 6.89 5.04
C PRO A 53 3.80 6.77 6.23
N LYS A 54 5.11 6.65 5.98
CA LYS A 54 6.12 6.59 7.03
C LYS A 54 6.22 7.94 7.77
N GLU A 55 6.20 9.05 7.05
CA GLU A 55 6.19 10.40 7.63
C GLU A 55 4.97 10.66 8.52
N VAL A 56 3.80 10.15 8.14
CA VAL A 56 2.55 10.30 8.92
C VAL A 56 2.32 9.20 9.96
N GLY A 57 3.29 8.30 10.16
CA GLY A 57 3.26 7.27 11.20
C GLY A 57 2.32 6.09 10.93
N SER A 58 1.94 5.83 9.68
CA SER A 58 1.18 4.63 9.33
C SER A 58 2.02 3.37 9.56
N PRO A 59 1.48 2.30 10.18
CA PRO A 59 2.25 1.08 10.43
C PRO A 59 2.32 0.13 9.21
N ILE A 60 1.50 0.36 8.18
CA ILE A 60 1.29 -0.63 7.12
C ILE A 60 1.01 0.00 5.74
N LEU A 61 1.55 -0.63 4.70
CA LEU A 61 1.36 -0.33 3.29
C LEU A 61 0.67 -1.49 2.56
N MET A 62 0.27 -1.25 1.31
CA MET A 62 -0.26 -2.29 0.42
C MET A 62 0.36 -2.23 -0.98
N HIS A 63 0.57 -3.39 -1.60
CA HIS A 63 0.99 -3.48 -3.01
C HIS A 63 0.31 -4.65 -3.76
N ASP A 64 -0.20 -4.35 -4.95
CA ASP A 64 -0.67 -5.33 -5.94
C ASP A 64 0.52 -5.96 -6.69
N PHE A 65 1.12 -7.04 -6.15
CA PHE A 65 2.42 -7.54 -6.62
C PHE A 65 2.43 -8.12 -8.05
N LEU A 66 1.33 -8.73 -8.50
CA LEU A 66 1.26 -9.29 -9.85
C LEU A 66 1.12 -8.19 -10.91
N THR A 67 0.22 -7.23 -10.68
CA THR A 67 0.01 -6.12 -11.62
C THR A 67 1.11 -5.05 -11.54
N GLY A 68 1.76 -4.90 -10.38
CA GLY A 68 2.93 -4.05 -10.19
C GLY A 68 4.25 -4.70 -10.63
N GLY A 69 4.31 -6.03 -10.61
CA GLY A 69 5.45 -6.84 -11.02
C GLY A 69 6.39 -7.22 -9.86
N PHE A 70 6.97 -8.42 -9.95
CA PHE A 70 7.88 -8.96 -8.92
C PHE A 70 9.13 -8.11 -8.69
N THR A 71 9.66 -7.45 -9.72
CA THR A 71 10.81 -6.55 -9.58
C THR A 71 10.49 -5.37 -8.67
N ALA A 72 9.37 -4.69 -8.91
CA ALA A 72 8.91 -3.59 -8.05
C ALA A 72 8.59 -4.10 -6.64
N ASN A 73 7.90 -5.22 -6.52
CA ASN A 73 7.54 -5.81 -5.23
C ASN A 73 8.78 -6.17 -4.38
N THR A 74 9.82 -6.74 -4.99
CA THR A 74 11.05 -7.10 -4.28
C THR A 74 11.78 -5.87 -3.76
N GLY A 75 11.86 -4.82 -4.58
CA GLY A 75 12.41 -3.53 -4.16
C GLY A 75 11.61 -2.90 -3.02
N LEU A 76 10.27 -2.91 -3.11
CA LEU A 76 9.40 -2.41 -2.06
C LEU A 76 9.53 -3.23 -0.76
N ALA A 77 9.63 -4.55 -0.84
CA ALA A 77 9.81 -5.40 0.34
C ALA A 77 11.14 -5.13 1.07
N ASN A 78 12.22 -4.90 0.32
CA ASN A 78 13.50 -4.48 0.90
C ASN A 78 13.39 -3.11 1.57
N TRP A 79 12.77 -2.14 0.90
CA TRP A 79 12.51 -0.83 1.48
C TRP A 79 11.66 -0.94 2.76
N CYS A 80 10.58 -1.72 2.77
CA CYS A 80 9.74 -1.92 3.96
C CYS A 80 10.53 -2.51 5.14
N ARG A 81 11.41 -3.48 4.87
CA ARG A 81 12.29 -4.09 5.88
C ARG A 81 13.26 -3.07 6.50
N GLU A 82 13.83 -2.19 5.68
CA GLU A 82 14.74 -1.13 6.13
C GLU A 82 14.01 0.00 6.90
N ASN A 83 12.72 0.20 6.62
CA ASN A 83 11.92 1.29 7.17
C ASN A 83 10.93 0.87 8.27
N GLY A 84 10.93 -0.41 8.68
CA GLY A 84 10.05 -0.92 9.73
C GLY A 84 8.56 -0.91 9.36
N MET A 85 8.24 -1.01 8.07
CA MET A 85 6.86 -0.94 7.56
C MET A 85 6.30 -2.34 7.30
N LEU A 86 5.09 -2.61 7.77
CA LEU A 86 4.37 -3.82 7.35
C LEU A 86 3.93 -3.67 5.88
N LEU A 87 3.95 -4.77 5.13
CA LEU A 87 3.58 -4.78 3.71
C LEU A 87 2.47 -5.82 3.46
N HIS A 88 1.24 -5.33 3.26
CA HIS A 88 0.12 -6.14 2.80
C HIS A 88 0.23 -6.42 1.30
N ILE A 89 0.21 -7.69 0.90
CA ILE A 89 0.29 -8.10 -0.50
C ILE A 89 -1.09 -8.46 -1.02
N HIS A 90 -1.55 -7.74 -2.03
CA HIS A 90 -2.79 -8.05 -2.72
C HIS A 90 -2.52 -8.75 -4.06
N ARG A 91 -3.25 -9.83 -4.32
CA ARG A 91 -3.03 -10.73 -5.46
C ARG A 91 -3.88 -10.38 -6.68
N ALA A 92 -4.15 -9.10 -6.93
CA ALA A 92 -4.91 -8.68 -8.11
C ALA A 92 -4.35 -9.36 -9.37
N MET A 93 -5.22 -9.82 -10.28
CA MET A 93 -4.89 -10.62 -11.48
C MET A 93 -4.59 -12.11 -11.26
N HIS A 94 -4.45 -12.63 -10.03
CA HIS A 94 -4.07 -14.05 -9.82
C HIS A 94 -5.00 -15.05 -10.52
N ALA A 95 -6.31 -14.85 -10.47
CA ALA A 95 -7.31 -15.73 -11.09
C ALA A 95 -7.26 -15.74 -12.62
N VAL A 96 -6.50 -14.85 -13.26
CA VAL A 96 -6.19 -14.93 -14.70
C VAL A 96 -5.21 -16.09 -14.96
N ILE A 97 -4.37 -16.42 -13.97
CA ILE A 97 -3.30 -17.41 -14.06
C ILE A 97 -3.71 -18.71 -13.35
N ASP A 98 -4.36 -18.64 -12.19
CA ASP A 98 -4.50 -19.79 -11.29
C ASP A 98 -5.93 -20.38 -11.22
N ARG A 99 -6.86 -19.90 -12.04
CA ARG A 99 -8.26 -20.33 -11.95
C ARG A 99 -8.57 -21.64 -12.66
N HIS A 100 -7.95 -21.89 -13.82
CA HIS A 100 -8.31 -23.03 -14.65
C HIS A 100 -7.39 -24.24 -14.34
N PRO A 101 -7.93 -25.40 -13.93
CA PRO A 101 -7.10 -26.50 -13.45
C PRO A 101 -6.29 -27.21 -14.55
N LYS A 102 -6.52 -26.88 -15.83
CA LYS A 102 -5.80 -27.49 -16.96
C LYS A 102 -4.81 -26.54 -17.65
N HIS A 103 -4.76 -25.26 -17.27
CA HIS A 103 -3.83 -24.28 -17.80
C HIS A 103 -3.72 -23.10 -16.85
#